data_AF-A0A147F4S9-F1
#
_entry.id   AF-A0A147F4S9-F1
#
_cell.length_a   1.000
_cell.length_b   1.000
_cell.length_c   1.000
_cell.angle_alpha   90.00
_cell.angle_beta   90.00
_cell.angle_gamma   90.00
#
_symmetry.space_group_name_H-M   'P 1'
#
loop_
_entity.id
_entity.type
_entity.pdbx_description
1 polymer ?
#
loop_
_entity_poly.entity_id
_entity_poly.type
_entity_poly.pdbx_seq_one_letter_code
_entity_poly.pdbx_strand_id
1 'polypeptide(L)' 'MARQKRTAGEMARALGITAHTAGRRLSGAVPFNISDVAAVGEWLGVDVTDLMRRAEAKTQAVAS' A
#
# COMPACT_ATOMS: atom_id res chain seq x y z
N MET A 1 -0.97 -6.81 2.94
CA MET A 1 -2.26 -6.90 3.68
C MET A 1 -2.80 -8.32 3.77
N ALA A 2 -3.22 -8.98 2.67
CA ALA A 2 -3.82 -10.33 2.73
C ALA A 2 -2.96 -11.38 3.47
N ARG A 3 -1.64 -11.38 3.22
CA ARG A 3 -0.67 -12.28 3.90
C ARG A 3 -0.59 -12.07 5.42
N GLN A 4 -0.87 -10.86 5.88
CA GLN A 4 -0.87 -10.50 7.31
C GLN A 4 -2.30 -10.41 7.88
N LYS A 5 -3.32 -10.89 7.14
CA LYS A 5 -4.75 -10.85 7.53
C LYS A 5 -5.27 -9.44 7.92
N ARG A 6 -4.67 -8.38 7.35
CA ARG A 6 -5.09 -6.99 7.55
C ARG A 6 -6.20 -6.59 6.58
N THR A 7 -7.14 -5.79 7.07
CA THR A 7 -8.31 -5.27 6.35
C THR A 7 -8.10 -3.84 5.83
N ALA A 8 -8.90 -3.44 4.84
CA ALA A 8 -8.91 -2.06 4.34
C ALA A 8 -9.35 -1.04 5.42
N GLY A 9 -10.23 -1.45 6.35
CA GLY A 9 -10.66 -0.62 7.47
C GLY A 9 -9.54 -0.36 8.47
N GLU A 10 -8.69 -1.34 8.76
CA GLU A 10 -7.50 -1.12 9.60
C GLU A 10 -6.49 -0.19 8.91
N MET A 11 -6.28 -0.35 7.59
CA MET A 11 -5.42 0.57 6.83
C MET A 11 -5.96 2.01 6.89
N ALA A 12 -7.27 2.19 6.73
CA ALA A 12 -7.90 3.50 6.80
C ALA A 12 -7.64 4.19 8.15
N ARG A 13 -7.75 3.43 9.25
CA ARG A 13 -7.43 3.91 10.61
C ARG A 13 -5.96 4.27 10.76
N ALA A 14 -5.05 3.42 10.27
CA ALA A 14 -3.60 3.67 10.33
C ALA A 14 -3.19 4.94 9.57
N LEU A 15 -3.90 5.27 8.49
CA LEU A 15 -3.64 6.45 7.67
C LEU A 15 -4.46 7.69 8.08
N GLY A 16 -5.36 7.59 9.05
CA GLY A 16 -6.27 8.70 9.40
C GLY A 16 -7.22 9.11 8.28
N ILE A 17 -7.61 8.17 7.41
CA ILE A 17 -8.51 8.42 6.27
C ILE A 17 -9.82 7.65 6.39
N THR A 18 -10.80 7.99 5.55
CA THR A 18 -12.07 7.26 5.49
C THR A 18 -11.91 5.90 4.79
N ALA A 19 -12.81 4.95 5.11
CA ALA A 19 -12.88 3.66 4.44
C ALA A 19 -13.13 3.80 2.92
N HIS A 20 -13.90 4.81 2.50
CA HIS A 20 -14.13 5.11 1.08
C HIS A 20 -12.83 5.54 0.38
N THR A 21 -12.05 6.44 1.00
CA THR A 21 -10.74 6.85 0.47
C THR A 21 -9.78 5.66 0.38
N ALA A 22 -9.73 4.82 1.43
CA ALA A 22 -8.95 3.60 1.44
C ALA A 22 -9.33 2.65 0.30
N GLY A 23 -10.64 2.43 0.08
CA GLY A 23 -11.14 1.59 -1.02
C GLY A 23 -10.71 2.11 -2.39
N ARG A 24 -10.81 3.42 -2.63
CA ARG A 24 -10.38 4.05 -3.89
C ARG A 24 -8.87 3.92 -4.15
N ARG A 25 -8.05 3.95 -3.09
CA ARG A 25 -6.60 3.74 -3.22
C ARG A 25 -6.26 2.29 -3.53
N LEU A 26 -6.91 1.35 -2.85
CA LEU A 26 -6.69 -0.07 -3.06
C LEU A 26 -7.15 -0.56 -4.43
N SER A 27 -8.18 0.07 -5.01
CA SER A 27 -8.61 -0.22 -6.38
C SER A 27 -7.74 0.44 -7.45
N GLY A 28 -6.82 1.34 -7.06
CA GLY A 28 -6.02 2.14 -7.99
C GLY A 28 -6.77 3.33 -8.60
N ALA A 29 -8.03 3.58 -8.23
CA ALA A 29 -8.79 4.75 -8.69
C ALA A 29 -8.21 6.08 -8.18
N VAL A 30 -7.49 6.04 -7.06
CA VAL A 30 -6.71 7.16 -6.54
C VAL A 30 -5.30 6.65 -6.22
N PRO A 31 -4.22 7.26 -6.74
CA PRO A 31 -2.87 6.80 -6.45
C PRO A 31 -2.50 7.02 -4.98
N PHE A 32 -1.64 6.15 -4.45
CA PHE A 32 -0.93 6.41 -3.21
C PHE A 32 0.16 7.46 -3.47
N ASN A 33 0.31 8.42 -2.56
CA ASN A 33 1.49 9.29 -2.53
C ASN A 33 2.60 8.66 -1.67
N ILE A 34 3.80 9.24 -1.69
CA ILE A 34 4.96 8.68 -0.97
C ILE A 34 4.75 8.58 0.54
N SER A 35 4.09 9.57 1.16
CA SER A 35 3.79 9.56 2.59
C SER A 35 2.82 8.45 2.95
N ASP A 36 1.83 8.19 2.09
CA ASP A 36 0.89 7.08 2.28
C ASP A 36 1.62 5.73 2.23
N VAL A 37 2.52 5.55 1.26
CA VAL A 37 3.26 4.29 1.12
C VAL A 37 4.19 4.07 2.31
N ALA A 38 4.86 5.12 2.78
CA ALA A 38 5.70 5.05 3.97
C ALA A 38 4.89 4.63 5.21
N ALA A 39 3.75 5.29 5.47
CA ALA A 39 2.90 4.99 6.61
C ALA A 39 2.27 3.59 6.54
N VAL A 40 1.81 3.15 5.36
CA VAL A 40 1.33 1.78 5.16
C VAL A 40 2.45 0.76 5.35
N GLY A 41 3.66 1.06 4.85
CA GLY A 41 4.84 0.22 5.03
C GLY A 41 5.17 0.02 6.50
N GLU A 42 5.32 1.11 7.24
CA GLU A 42 5.57 1.10 8.69
C GLU A 42 4.50 0.30 9.44
N TRP A 43 3.22 0.56 9.17
CA TRP A 43 2.11 -0.17 9.77
C TRP A 43 2.13 -1.68 9.47
N LEU A 44 2.62 -2.07 8.28
CA LEU A 44 2.78 -3.47 7.89
C LEU A 44 4.12 -4.09 8.33
N GLY A 45 4.99 -3.32 8.99
CA GLY A 45 6.34 -3.75 9.35
C GLY A 45 7.24 -4.02 8.14
N VAL A 46 7.03 -3.30 7.03
CA VAL A 46 7.81 -3.41 5.79
C VAL A 46 8.41 -2.06 5.45
N ASP A 47 9.72 -2.03 5.28
CA ASP A 47 10.43 -0.82 4.89
C ASP A 47 9.99 -0.33 3.49
N VAL A 48 9.86 0.99 3.34
CA VAL A 48 9.40 1.61 2.08
C VAL A 48 10.34 1.30 0.91
N THR A 49 11.64 1.15 1.15
CA THR A 49 12.61 0.80 0.10
C THR A 49 12.44 -0.64 -0.38
N ASP A 50 12.06 -1.57 0.50
CA ASP A 50 11.72 -2.94 0.13
C ASP A 50 10.41 -3.00 -0.67
N LEU A 51 9.42 -2.17 -0.33
CA LEU A 51 8.19 -2.03 -1.11
C LEU A 51 8.49 -1.53 -2.54
N MET A 52 9.31 -0.49 -2.69
CA MET A 52 9.69 0.05 -4.01
C MET A 52 10.46 -0.98 -4.85
N ARG A 53 11.47 -1.63 -4.26
CA ARG A 53 12.26 -2.68 -4.93
C ARG A 53 11.38 -3.81 -5.48
N ARG A 54 10.41 -4.26 -4.68
CA ARG A 54 9.46 -5.32 -5.09
C ARG A 54 8.53 -4.85 -6.21
N ALA A 55 8.13 -3.57 -6.19
CA ALA A 55 7.30 -2.99 -7.25
C ALA A 55 8.08 -2.92 -8.58
N GLU A 56 9.33 -2.45 -8.56
CA GLU A 56 10.21 -2.41 -9.73
C GLU A 56 10.45 -3.81 -10.32
N ALA A 57 10.78 -4.79 -9.48
CA ALA A 57 10.98 -6.18 -9.91
C ALA A 57 9.72 -6.75 -10.59
N LYS A 58 8.53 -6.43 -10.05
CA LYS A 58 7.26 -6.85 -10.65
C LYS A 58 7.02 -6.18 -12.00
N THR A 59 7.32 -4.89 -12.14
CA THR A 59 7.21 -4.14 -13.40
C THR A 59 8.16 -4.68 -14.47
N GLN A 60 9.38 -5.06 -14.10
CA GLN A 60 10.34 -5.66 -15.03
C GLN A 60 9.87 -7.04 -15.51
N ALA A 61 9.34 -7.87 -14.61
CA ALA A 61 8.87 -9.21 -14.94
C ALA A 61 7.63 -9.24 -15.85
N VAL A 62 6.83 -8.16 -15.90
CA VAL A 62 5.70 -8.05 -16.86
C VAL A 62 6.11 -7.45 -18.20
N ALA A 63 7.28 -6.82 -18.28
CA ALA A 63 7.79 -6.20 -19.49
C ALA A 63 8.69 -7.14 -20.33
N SER A 64 9.19 -8.22 -19.73
CA SER A 64 9.92 -9.33 -20.37
C SER A 64 8.99 -10.42 -20.86
#